data_AF-A0A7C7GD45-F1
#
_entry.id   AF-A0A7C7GD45-F1
#
_cell.length_a   1.000
_cell.length_b   1.000
_cell.length_c   1.000
_cell.angle_alpha   90.00
_cell.angle_beta   90.00
_cell.angle_gamma   90.00
#
_symmetry.space_group_name_H-M   'P 1'
#
loop_
_entity.id
_entity.type
_entity.pdbx_description
1 polymer ?
#
loop_
_entity_poly.entity_id
_entity_poly.type
_entity_poly.pdbx_seq_one_letter_code
_entity_poly.pdbx_strand_id
1 'polypeptide(L)'
;GLENRVDFSQIVVKDQDDPALLATLERKKGLDGTFGIAYRWRDLHFGVAIPQILASSFEYTSTSDNSRAHYNLSRHYMASLGYKFYVNATRDISIRPLALVRFMPEAPMQFDANLIFNWRETGFLAISYRSDYAIGVNARIKLKEKISIGYTYDVISSSINTYSGISHEVMLGYTFAGGKVDESELEELQERIDSLANELAANEEEVNARYNELITEADRLFEEGKYEEAKSAYEQALALKPDEQYPKDKIAEIDSMKNSQYDAAIARADALFKARDYEGAKQAYEEALRYKPGDQYAKDQIAKTVKIMNLFEKRYDALIKTADSLFMAKQFDLARSKYVQAAKFNPNARYPKDMINMIDNNQTGGDIRMVKSEDFLDEFGNTASKGFYVVMASFKTKSYADRMKSQKGYKSVYNKVRGFHYVYMNMLDAYEDAKKELLNKARKEKADSWIYILR
;
A
#
# COMPACT_ATOMS: atom_id res chain seq x y z
N GLY A 1 62.79 13.02 29.20
CA GLY A 1 63.52 14.20 29.69
C GLY A 1 64.35 14.73 28.56
N LEU A 2 64.37 16.04 28.36
CA LEU A 2 65.22 16.70 27.38
C LEU A 2 66.58 17.01 28.03
N GLU A 3 67.67 16.71 27.34
CA GLU A 3 69.03 17.12 27.71
C GLU A 3 69.53 18.07 26.62
N ASN A 4 69.74 19.34 26.95
CA ASN A 4 70.19 20.36 26.00
C ASN A 4 71.70 20.61 26.20
N ARG A 5 72.46 20.63 25.09
CA ARG A 5 73.86 21.06 25.03
C ARG A 5 73.96 22.13 23.95
N VAL A 6 74.49 23.30 24.31
CA VAL A 6 74.81 24.36 23.34
C VAL A 6 76.28 24.21 22.95
N ASP A 7 76.57 24.16 21.66
CA ASP A 7 77.93 24.14 21.13
C ASP A 7 78.34 25.55 20.73
N PHE A 8 79.26 26.14 21.50
CA PHE A 8 79.70 27.53 21.31
C PHE A 8 80.76 27.68 20.22
N SER A 9 81.27 26.60 19.63
CA SER A 9 82.33 26.65 18.61
C SER A 9 81.88 27.23 17.26
N GLN A 10 80.58 27.44 17.06
CA GLN A 10 80.00 27.93 15.79
C GLN A 10 79.01 29.11 15.96
N ILE A 11 78.95 29.74 17.14
CA ILE A 11 78.10 30.91 17.36
C ILE A 11 78.82 32.16 16.80
N VAL A 12 78.17 32.89 15.88
CA VAL A 12 78.63 34.21 15.45
C VAL A 12 78.14 35.24 16.47
N VAL A 13 79.02 35.59 17.40
CA VAL A 13 78.76 36.62 18.41
C VAL A 13 79.42 37.94 18.02
N LYS A 14 78.76 39.03 18.42
CA LYS A 14 79.20 40.39 18.10
C LYS A 14 80.50 40.77 18.84
N ASP A 15 80.77 40.10 19.96
CA ASP A 15 82.00 40.20 20.75
C ASP A 15 82.46 38.78 21.13
N GLN A 16 83.69 38.41 20.75
CA GLN A 16 84.21 37.03 20.91
C GLN A 16 84.75 36.76 22.31
N ASP A 17 84.99 37.82 23.10
CA ASP A 17 85.54 37.72 24.45
C ASP A 17 84.46 37.94 25.53
N ASP A 18 83.17 37.82 25.17
CA ASP A 18 82.05 37.94 26.12
C ASP A 18 82.16 36.86 27.22
N PRO A 19 82.43 37.24 28.48
CA PRO A 19 82.66 36.31 29.58
C PRO A 19 81.47 35.38 29.88
N ALA A 20 80.26 35.73 29.43
CA ALA A 20 79.06 34.90 29.55
C ALA A 20 79.10 33.63 28.69
N LEU A 21 79.87 33.62 27.58
CA LEU A 21 79.97 32.49 26.64
C LEU A 21 81.07 31.48 27.02
N LEU A 22 82.05 31.90 27.82
CA LEU A 22 83.21 31.09 28.23
C LEU A 22 83.03 30.39 29.58
N ALA A 23 81.89 30.56 30.25
CA ALA A 23 81.59 29.90 31.51
C ALA A 23 81.12 28.45 31.32
N THR A 24 81.56 27.54 32.20
CA THR A 24 81.10 26.16 32.26
C THR A 24 79.60 26.13 32.58
N LEU A 25 78.75 25.99 31.55
CA LEU A 25 77.31 25.99 31.73
C LEU A 25 76.85 24.71 32.45
N GLU A 26 76.13 24.87 33.55
CA GLU A 26 75.50 23.77 34.26
C GLU A 26 74.49 23.04 33.37
N ARG A 27 74.52 21.70 33.38
CA ARG A 27 73.47 20.90 32.73
C ARG A 27 72.18 20.99 33.54
N LYS A 28 71.13 21.56 32.95
CA LYS A 28 69.79 21.61 33.55
C LYS A 28 68.88 20.55 32.93
N LYS A 29 68.16 19.81 33.78
CA LYS A 29 67.13 18.86 33.39
C LYS A 29 65.77 19.54 33.52
N GLY A 30 64.90 19.38 32.53
CA GLY A 30 63.51 19.80 32.63
C GLY A 30 62.54 18.67 32.30
N LEU A 31 61.33 18.83 32.84
CA LEU A 31 60.18 18.03 32.48
C LEU A 31 59.40 18.79 31.41
N ASP A 32 58.93 18.07 30.41
CA ASP A 32 58.05 18.61 29.40
C ASP A 32 57.07 17.54 28.93
N GLY A 33 55.97 17.96 28.30
CA GLY A 33 54.89 17.10 27.86
C GLY A 33 54.25 17.58 26.57
N THR A 34 53.53 16.67 25.92
CA THR A 34 52.70 16.98 24.76
C THR A 34 51.28 16.56 25.08
N PHE A 35 50.33 17.47 24.85
CA PHE A 35 48.91 17.13 24.86
C PHE A 35 48.38 17.22 23.43
N GLY A 36 47.54 16.28 23.00
CA GLY A 36 46.92 16.34 21.68
C GLY A 36 45.70 15.45 21.58
N ILE A 37 44.82 15.83 20.67
CA ILE A 37 43.61 15.09 20.30
C ILE A 37 43.68 14.83 18.79
N ALA A 38 43.49 13.57 18.40
CA ALA A 38 43.33 13.17 17.01
C ALA A 38 42.00 12.45 16.85
N TYR A 39 41.22 12.81 15.83
CA TYR A 39 39.93 12.23 15.53
C TYR A 39 39.87 11.75 14.09
N ARG A 40 39.17 10.63 13.88
CA ARG A 40 38.94 10.04 12.56
C ARG A 40 37.44 9.85 12.35
N TRP A 41 36.92 10.50 11.32
CA TRP A 41 35.55 10.29 10.85
C TRP A 41 35.57 9.71 9.44
N ARG A 42 35.23 8.43 9.32
CA ARG A 42 35.41 7.66 8.08
C ARG A 42 36.87 7.82 7.59
N ASP A 43 37.07 8.42 6.43
CA ASP A 43 38.38 8.65 5.82
C ASP A 43 39.00 10.02 6.11
N LEU A 44 38.26 10.90 6.80
CA LEU A 44 38.73 12.21 7.25
C LEU A 44 39.46 12.10 8.59
N HIS A 45 40.60 12.77 8.68
CA HIS A 45 41.45 12.84 9.86
C HIS A 45 41.71 14.30 10.20
N PHE A 46 41.51 14.66 11.46
CA PHE A 46 41.99 15.95 11.96
C PHE A 46 42.60 15.75 13.34
N GLY A 47 43.56 16.60 13.69
CA GLY A 47 44.17 16.56 15.00
C GLY A 47 44.77 17.88 15.39
N VAL A 48 44.74 18.16 16.68
CA VAL A 48 45.39 19.32 17.29
C VAL A 48 46.33 18.85 18.38
N ALA A 49 47.50 19.45 18.49
CA ALA A 49 48.47 19.13 19.53
C ALA A 49 49.20 20.38 20.01
N ILE A 50 49.52 20.39 21.29
CA ILE A 50 50.34 21.39 21.95
C ILE A 50 51.55 20.64 22.51
N PRO A 51 52.57 20.35 21.69
CA PRO A 51 53.85 19.92 22.21
C PRO A 51 54.48 21.02 23.05
N GLN A 52 55.37 20.62 23.94
CA GLN A 52 56.07 21.50 24.85
C GLN A 52 55.13 22.30 25.77
N ILE A 53 54.07 21.65 26.27
CA ILE A 53 52.99 22.31 27.02
C ILE A 53 53.50 23.03 28.27
N LEU A 54 54.55 22.51 28.91
CA LEU A 54 55.10 23.09 30.13
C LEU A 54 55.96 24.33 29.87
N ALA A 55 56.42 24.55 28.63
CA ALA A 55 57.18 25.73 28.21
C ALA A 55 58.30 26.11 29.19
N SER A 56 59.05 25.11 29.65
CA SER A 56 60.01 25.31 30.74
C SER A 56 61.09 26.32 30.36
N SER A 57 61.35 27.26 31.25
CA SER A 57 62.44 28.23 31.16
C SER A 57 63.64 27.75 31.97
N PHE A 58 64.83 27.86 31.40
CA PHE A 58 66.10 27.57 32.06
C PHE A 58 66.93 28.84 32.12
N GLU A 59 67.23 29.28 33.35
CA GLU A 59 68.19 30.34 33.59
C GLU A 59 69.59 29.72 33.74
N TYR A 60 70.55 30.14 32.94
CA TYR A 60 71.95 29.77 33.05
C TYR A 60 72.71 30.95 33.63
N THR A 61 73.41 30.73 34.74
CA THR A 61 74.22 31.78 35.37
C THR A 61 75.69 31.48 35.10
N SER A 62 76.39 32.46 34.56
CA SER A 62 77.84 32.41 34.39
C SER A 62 78.53 32.52 35.75
N THR A 63 79.48 31.62 36.01
CA THR A 63 80.25 31.60 37.27
C THR A 63 81.39 32.62 37.31
N SER A 64 81.73 33.25 36.17
CA SER A 64 82.84 34.21 36.06
C SER A 64 82.42 35.67 36.30
N ASP A 65 81.20 36.07 35.91
CA ASP A 65 80.74 37.46 35.95
C ASP A 65 79.31 37.65 36.48
N ASN A 66 78.64 36.56 36.90
CA ASN A 66 77.26 36.55 37.39
C ASN A 66 76.21 36.99 36.34
N SER A 67 76.56 36.97 35.05
CA SER A 67 75.61 37.18 33.94
C SER A 67 74.59 36.04 33.85
N ARG A 68 73.38 36.37 33.41
CA ARG A 68 72.23 35.44 33.35
C ARG A 68 71.73 35.32 31.92
N ALA A 69 71.75 34.12 31.37
CA ALA A 69 71.15 33.78 30.09
C ALA A 69 69.86 32.98 30.32
N HIS A 70 68.75 33.44 29.75
CA HIS A 70 67.46 32.74 29.84
C HIS A 70 67.17 32.01 28.53
N TYR A 71 66.97 30.68 28.60
CA TYR A 71 66.50 29.86 27.49
C TYR A 71 65.07 29.40 27.78
N ASN A 72 64.12 29.82 26.94
CA ASN A 72 62.71 29.45 27.09
C ASN A 72 62.34 28.44 26.02
N LEU A 73 61.73 27.31 26.41
CA LEU A 73 61.00 26.49 25.44
C LEU A 73 59.71 27.20 25.05
N SER A 74 59.56 27.45 23.74
CA SER A 74 58.38 28.09 23.21
C SER A 74 57.32 27.07 22.83
N ARG A 75 56.07 27.31 23.29
CA ARG A 75 54.95 26.43 22.93
C ARG A 75 54.70 26.47 21.44
N HIS A 76 54.57 25.29 20.86
CA HIS A 76 54.08 25.14 19.49
C HIS A 76 52.63 24.66 19.56
N TYR A 77 51.80 25.23 18.70
CA TYR A 77 50.43 24.83 18.48
C TYR A 77 50.36 24.19 17.10
N MET A 78 49.92 22.94 17.04
CA MET A 78 49.88 22.16 15.83
C MET A 78 48.44 21.81 15.49
N ALA A 79 48.07 21.97 14.22
CA ALA A 79 46.79 21.49 13.70
C ALA A 79 47.01 20.75 12.38
N SER A 80 46.38 19.61 12.22
CA SER A 80 46.53 18.72 11.07
C SER A 80 45.17 18.34 10.49
N LEU A 81 45.12 18.19 9.17
CA LEU A 81 43.95 17.76 8.41
C LEU A 81 44.40 16.87 7.25
N GLY A 82 43.78 15.69 7.12
CA GLY A 82 44.05 14.80 6.00
C GLY A 82 42.83 13.97 5.62
N TYR A 83 42.80 13.49 4.38
CA TYR A 83 41.72 12.64 3.87
C TYR A 83 42.30 11.46 3.11
N LYS A 84 41.72 10.27 3.26
CA LYS A 84 42.15 9.06 2.53
C LYS A 84 41.24 8.80 1.33
N PHE A 85 41.80 8.89 0.13
CA PHE A 85 41.12 8.50 -1.11
C PHE A 85 41.49 7.07 -1.48
N TYR A 86 40.51 6.20 -1.73
CA TYR A 86 40.75 4.87 -2.28
C TYR A 86 40.72 4.93 -3.82
N VAL A 87 41.74 4.37 -4.46
CA VAL A 87 41.92 4.43 -5.92
C VAL A 87 41.31 3.22 -6.63
N ASN A 88 41.10 2.11 -5.91
CA ASN A 88 40.58 0.86 -6.45
C ASN A 88 39.38 0.31 -5.65
N ALA A 89 38.53 -0.48 -6.30
CA ALA A 89 37.34 -1.08 -5.70
C ALA A 89 37.65 -2.02 -4.52
N THR A 90 38.79 -2.72 -4.57
CA THR A 90 39.25 -3.61 -3.48
C THR A 90 39.86 -2.87 -2.29
N ARG A 91 40.00 -1.54 -2.38
CA ARG A 91 40.53 -0.62 -1.34
C ARG A 91 41.96 -0.93 -0.88
N ASP A 92 42.76 -1.60 -1.70
CA ASP A 92 44.18 -1.86 -1.44
C ASP A 92 45.08 -0.65 -1.67
N ILE A 93 44.68 0.29 -2.53
CA ILE A 93 45.51 1.43 -2.91
C ILE A 93 44.82 2.70 -2.44
N SER A 94 45.56 3.52 -1.69
CA SER A 94 45.03 4.81 -1.22
C SER A 94 46.03 5.95 -1.33
N ILE A 95 45.50 7.14 -1.61
CA ILE A 95 46.25 8.41 -1.65
C ILE A 95 45.75 9.26 -0.48
N ARG A 96 46.66 9.81 0.30
CA ARG A 96 46.35 10.65 1.46
C ARG A 96 47.08 11.99 1.36
N PRO A 97 46.42 13.06 0.90
CA PRO A 97 46.86 14.42 1.21
C PRO A 97 46.72 14.70 2.70
N LEU A 98 47.73 15.33 3.29
CA LEU A 98 47.79 15.71 4.69
C LEU A 98 48.46 17.08 4.82
N ALA A 99 47.72 18.05 5.33
CA ALA A 99 48.24 19.36 5.70
C ALA A 99 48.45 19.43 7.20
N LEU A 100 49.51 20.13 7.62
CA LEU A 100 49.82 20.40 9.01
C LEU A 100 50.30 21.86 9.12
N VAL A 101 49.75 22.59 10.07
CA VAL A 101 50.21 23.93 10.43
C VAL A 101 50.86 23.88 11.80
N ARG A 102 51.98 24.57 11.96
CA ARG A 102 52.64 24.83 13.24
C ARG A 102 52.69 26.34 13.49
N PHE A 103 52.20 26.74 14.65
CA PHE A 103 52.16 28.11 15.10
C PHE A 103 52.95 28.26 16.41
N MET A 104 53.80 29.28 16.48
CA MET A 104 54.51 29.71 17.68
C MET A 104 54.41 31.24 17.75
N PRO A 105 54.04 31.84 18.90
CA PRO A 105 53.75 33.28 18.99
C PRO A 105 54.87 34.24 18.55
N GLU A 106 56.13 33.78 18.52
CA GLU A 106 57.32 34.59 18.25
C GLU A 106 58.06 34.21 16.95
N ALA A 107 57.46 33.33 16.13
CA ALA A 107 58.04 32.89 14.86
C ALA A 107 56.99 32.87 13.73
N PRO A 108 57.41 33.01 12.46
CA PRO A 108 56.50 32.83 11.32
C PRO A 108 55.79 31.47 11.36
N MET A 109 54.54 31.44 10.91
CA MET A 109 53.78 30.19 10.79
C MET A 109 54.44 29.25 9.79
N GLN A 110 54.51 27.96 10.15
CA GLN A 110 55.04 26.92 9.27
C GLN A 110 53.91 26.02 8.78
N PHE A 111 53.98 25.65 7.50
CA PHE A 111 53.03 24.80 6.81
C PHE A 111 53.74 23.59 6.21
N ASP A 112 53.22 22.40 6.50
CA ASP A 112 53.63 21.15 5.88
C ASP A 112 52.49 20.65 5.00
N ALA A 113 52.81 20.30 3.76
CA ALA A 113 51.93 19.57 2.86
C ALA A 113 52.56 18.22 2.53
N ASN A 114 51.81 17.14 2.74
CA ASN A 114 52.26 15.78 2.52
C ASN A 114 51.28 15.06 1.59
N LEU A 115 51.81 14.30 0.64
CA LEU A 115 51.03 13.43 -0.22
C LEU A 115 51.55 11.99 -0.05
N ILE A 116 50.72 11.12 0.52
CA ILE A 116 51.12 9.75 0.86
C ILE A 116 50.36 8.74 0.00
N PHE A 117 51.08 8.02 -0.85
CA PHE A 117 50.61 6.87 -1.63
C PHE A 117 50.84 5.60 -0.82
N ASN A 118 49.76 4.87 -0.51
CA ASN A 118 49.80 3.67 0.32
C ASN A 118 49.32 2.46 -0.50
N TRP A 119 50.09 1.38 -0.42
CA TRP A 119 49.73 0.06 -0.93
C TRP A 119 49.54 -0.89 0.27
N ARG A 120 48.31 -1.41 0.43
CA ARG A 120 47.90 -2.30 1.53
C ARG A 120 48.85 -3.51 1.59
N GLU A 121 49.27 -3.83 2.81
CA GLU A 121 50.31 -4.82 3.14
C GLU A 121 51.71 -4.68 2.52
N THR A 122 51.95 -3.73 1.61
CA THR A 122 53.26 -3.59 0.95
C THR A 122 54.08 -2.44 1.52
N GLY A 123 53.49 -1.26 1.70
CA GLY A 123 54.25 -0.07 2.09
C GLY A 123 53.64 1.24 1.64
N PHE A 124 54.45 2.31 1.67
CA PHE A 124 54.03 3.63 1.21
C PHE A 124 55.19 4.43 0.61
N LEU A 125 54.82 5.41 -0.21
CA LEU A 125 55.66 6.49 -0.70
C LEU A 125 55.00 7.81 -0.31
N ALA A 126 55.76 8.73 0.26
CA ALA A 126 55.31 10.04 0.70
C ALA A 126 56.18 11.13 0.09
N ILE A 127 55.54 12.19 -0.39
CA ILE A 127 56.19 13.42 -0.81
C ILE A 127 55.79 14.50 0.21
N SER A 128 56.77 15.24 0.69
CA SER A 128 56.60 16.20 1.78
C SER A 128 57.18 17.55 1.37
N TYR A 129 56.39 18.60 1.52
CA TYR A 129 56.82 19.99 1.41
C TYR A 129 56.69 20.63 2.79
N ARG A 130 57.76 21.23 3.31
CA ARG A 130 57.76 21.99 4.55
C ARG A 130 58.23 23.41 4.27
N SER A 131 57.35 24.39 4.50
CA SER A 131 57.66 25.81 4.29
C SER A 131 58.91 26.21 5.07
N ASP A 132 59.79 26.99 4.45
CA ASP A 132 61.03 27.52 5.04
C ASP A 132 61.98 26.44 5.60
N TYR A 133 61.87 25.20 5.14
CA TYR A 133 62.72 24.10 5.57
C TYR A 133 63.19 23.21 4.42
N ALA A 134 62.33 22.32 3.88
CA ALA A 134 62.78 21.29 2.94
C ALA A 134 61.65 20.72 2.07
N ILE A 135 62.06 20.13 0.95
CA ILE A 135 61.24 19.22 0.15
C ILE A 135 61.83 17.82 0.28
N GLY A 136 60.98 16.86 0.61
CA GLY A 136 61.39 15.52 0.97
C GLY A 136 60.60 14.42 0.27
N VAL A 137 61.23 13.26 0.11
CA VAL A 137 60.59 12.02 -0.29
C VAL A 137 60.91 10.95 0.76
N ASN A 138 59.88 10.26 1.24
CA ASN A 138 60.01 9.15 2.17
C ASN A 138 59.34 7.91 1.58
N ALA A 139 60.04 6.78 1.58
CA ALA A 139 59.48 5.49 1.20
C ALA A 139 59.65 4.50 2.33
N ARG A 140 58.68 3.61 2.52
CA ARG A 140 58.78 2.48 3.45
C ARG A 140 58.19 1.24 2.82
N ILE A 141 58.94 0.15 2.84
CA ILE A 141 58.49 -1.17 2.40
C ILE A 141 58.40 -2.13 3.59
N LYS A 142 57.36 -2.95 3.61
CA LYS A 142 57.20 -4.09 4.51
C LYS A 142 57.81 -5.31 3.81
N LEU A 143 58.82 -5.93 4.41
CA LEU A 143 59.46 -7.14 3.85
C LEU A 143 58.74 -8.43 4.29
N LYS A 144 58.25 -8.45 5.53
CA LYS A 144 57.39 -9.47 6.15
C LYS A 144 56.36 -8.74 7.02
N GLU A 145 55.32 -9.41 7.50
CA GLU A 145 54.29 -8.80 8.37
C GLU A 145 54.84 -8.05 9.60
N LYS A 146 56.08 -8.37 10.02
CA LYS A 146 56.72 -7.80 11.21
C LYS A 146 57.86 -6.83 10.95
N ILE A 147 58.47 -6.80 9.76
CA ILE A 147 59.67 -6.01 9.49
C ILE A 147 59.40 -5.01 8.37
N SER A 148 59.75 -3.75 8.62
CA SER A 148 59.72 -2.69 7.61
C SER A 148 61.05 -1.93 7.56
N ILE A 149 61.45 -1.54 6.36
CA ILE A 149 62.60 -0.68 6.11
C ILE A 149 62.10 0.57 5.42
N GLY A 150 62.56 1.73 5.88
CA GLY A 150 62.23 3.02 5.28
C GLY A 150 63.46 3.85 4.99
N TYR A 151 63.30 4.78 4.06
CA TYR A 151 64.32 5.73 3.67
C TYR A 151 63.69 7.10 3.42
N THR A 152 64.31 8.14 3.95
CA THR A 152 63.93 9.55 3.72
C THR A 152 65.08 10.27 3.03
N TYR A 153 64.74 11.10 2.06
CA TYR A 153 65.65 12.02 1.39
C TYR A 153 65.04 13.42 1.43
N ASP A 154 65.69 14.37 2.10
CA ASP A 154 65.25 15.76 2.20
C ASP A 154 66.26 16.70 1.55
N VAL A 155 65.78 17.60 0.69
CA VAL A 155 66.53 18.73 0.14
C VAL A 155 66.18 19.97 0.95
N ILE A 156 67.13 20.46 1.73
CA ILE A 156 66.97 21.58 2.66
C ILE A 156 67.20 22.89 1.90
N SER A 157 66.20 23.78 1.93
CA SER A 157 66.16 25.05 1.19
C SER A 157 66.21 26.28 2.09
N SER A 158 66.37 26.12 3.40
CA SER A 158 66.36 27.22 4.38
C SER A 158 67.70 27.99 4.40
N SER A 159 67.64 29.27 4.81
CA SER A 159 68.76 30.21 4.80
C SER A 159 69.86 29.95 5.86
N ILE A 160 69.69 28.92 6.71
CA ILE A 160 70.70 28.46 7.68
C ILE A 160 71.45 27.31 7.02
N ASN A 161 72.28 27.63 6.03
CA ASN A 161 73.03 26.65 5.24
C ASN A 161 74.51 26.70 5.62
N THR A 162 74.93 25.89 6.59
CA THR A 162 76.34 25.74 6.96
C THR A 162 76.90 24.33 6.83
N TYR A 163 76.09 23.30 6.53
CA TYR A 163 76.57 21.98 6.09
C TYR A 163 75.54 21.28 5.19
N SER A 164 76.00 20.76 4.04
CA SER A 164 75.31 19.88 3.07
C SER A 164 73.76 19.96 3.12
N GLY A 165 73.15 20.79 2.25
CA GLY A 165 71.70 20.99 2.12
C GLY A 165 70.88 19.76 1.67
N ILE A 166 71.36 18.56 1.98
CA ILE A 166 70.78 17.27 1.68
C ILE A 166 70.87 16.41 2.95
N SER A 167 69.75 15.80 3.33
CA SER A 167 69.67 14.87 4.46
C SER A 167 69.16 13.50 4.01
N HIS A 168 69.74 12.46 4.59
CA HIS A 168 69.38 11.06 4.36
C HIS A 168 69.08 10.39 5.70
N GLU A 169 67.93 9.73 5.81
CA GLU A 169 67.55 8.98 7.01
C GLU A 169 67.16 7.54 6.63
N VAL A 170 67.69 6.55 7.35
CA VAL A 170 67.30 5.14 7.19
C VAL A 170 66.54 4.71 8.44
N MET A 171 65.36 4.13 8.26
CA MET A 171 64.48 3.66 9.35
C MET A 171 64.36 2.14 9.31
N LEU A 172 64.47 1.50 10.48
CA LEU A 172 64.13 0.10 10.67
C LEU A 172 62.94 0.00 11.65
N GLY A 173 61.87 -0.65 11.23
CA GLY A 173 60.67 -0.85 12.05
C GLY A 173 60.40 -2.32 12.29
N TYR A 174 60.16 -2.69 13.56
CA TYR A 174 59.69 -4.02 13.95
C TYR A 174 58.32 -3.93 14.63
N THR A 175 57.34 -4.64 14.10
CA THR A 175 56.00 -4.74 14.66
C THR A 175 55.93 -5.99 15.54
N PHE A 176 55.80 -5.79 16.86
CA PHE A 176 55.40 -6.86 17.77
C PHE A 176 53.97 -7.26 17.44
N ALA A 177 53.71 -8.56 17.29
CA ALA A 177 52.45 -9.11 16.84
C ALA A 177 51.25 -8.35 17.42
N GLY A 178 50.46 -7.70 16.55
CA GLY A 178 49.07 -7.35 16.87
C GLY A 178 48.33 -8.65 17.18
N GLY A 179 47.36 -8.60 18.10
CA GLY A 179 46.60 -9.77 18.53
C GLY A 179 46.28 -10.69 17.36
N LYS A 180 46.53 -12.00 17.54
CA LYS A 180 46.00 -13.00 16.62
C LYS A 180 44.52 -12.69 16.46
N VAL A 181 44.06 -12.49 15.23
CA VAL A 181 42.65 -12.75 14.97
C VAL A 181 42.48 -14.22 15.34
N ASP A 182 41.61 -14.50 16.30
CA ASP A 182 41.35 -15.88 16.67
C ASP A 182 40.74 -16.55 15.44
N GLU A 183 41.46 -17.50 14.84
CA GLU A 183 40.97 -18.21 13.65
C GLU A 183 39.62 -18.89 13.95
N SER A 184 39.33 -19.21 15.23
CA SER A 184 38.03 -19.72 15.65
C SER A 184 36.90 -18.69 15.59
N GLU A 185 37.18 -17.40 15.84
CA GLU A 185 36.18 -16.33 15.67
C GLU A 185 35.85 -16.09 14.19
N LEU A 186 36.84 -16.25 13.30
CA LEU A 186 36.61 -16.15 11.85
C LEU A 186 35.81 -17.34 11.31
N GLU A 187 36.07 -18.54 11.82
CA GLU A 187 35.33 -19.75 11.46
C GLU A 187 33.87 -19.66 11.93
N GLU A 188 33.61 -19.19 13.17
CA GLU A 188 32.25 -18.94 13.68
C GLU A 188 31.50 -17.87 12.86
N LEU A 189 32.18 -16.79 12.46
CA LEU A 189 31.59 -15.76 11.61
C LEU A 189 31.28 -16.28 10.20
N GLN A 190 32.14 -17.13 9.63
CA GLN A 190 31.91 -17.73 8.32
C GLN A 190 30.73 -18.71 8.36
N GLU A 191 30.66 -19.58 9.37
CA GLU A 191 29.52 -20.48 9.59
C GLU A 191 28.22 -19.69 9.75
N ARG A 192 28.26 -18.54 10.44
CA ARG A 192 27.10 -17.68 10.60
C ARG A 192 26.70 -16.99 9.30
N ILE A 193 27.65 -16.53 8.48
CA ILE A 193 27.37 -15.98 7.15
C ILE A 193 26.73 -17.05 6.26
N ASP A 194 27.27 -18.27 6.25
CA ASP A 194 26.74 -19.37 5.44
C ASP A 194 25.33 -19.78 5.91
N SER A 195 25.10 -19.80 7.22
CA SER A 195 23.78 -20.03 7.82
C SER A 195 22.77 -18.95 7.41
N LEU A 196 23.12 -17.66 7.54
CA LEU A 196 22.25 -16.56 7.11
C LEU A 196 22.02 -16.57 5.59
N ALA A 197 23.03 -16.91 4.79
CA ALA A 197 22.89 -17.02 3.34
C ALA A 197 21.92 -18.15 2.95
N ASN A 198 22.02 -19.30 3.62
CA ASN A 198 21.09 -20.42 3.43
C ASN A 198 19.67 -20.07 3.91
N GLU A 199 19.51 -19.36 5.02
CA GLU A 199 18.20 -18.89 5.51
C GLU A 199 17.56 -17.90 4.52
N LEU A 200 18.34 -16.94 4.00
CA LEU A 200 17.87 -16.00 2.98
C LEU A 200 17.48 -16.71 1.68
N ALA A 201 18.29 -17.67 1.22
CA ALA A 201 18.00 -18.46 0.03
C ALA A 201 16.75 -19.34 0.22
N ALA A 202 16.60 -19.98 1.37
CA ALA A 202 15.43 -20.79 1.71
C ALA A 202 14.15 -19.93 1.79
N ASN A 203 14.23 -18.74 2.38
CA ASN A 203 13.12 -17.79 2.43
C ASN A 203 12.75 -17.29 1.02
N GLU A 204 13.74 -17.02 0.16
CA GLU A 204 13.49 -16.65 -1.23
C GLU A 204 12.83 -17.81 -2.01
N GLU A 205 13.27 -19.05 -1.80
CA GLU A 205 12.67 -20.25 -2.40
C GLU A 205 11.23 -20.47 -1.92
N GLU A 206 10.94 -20.27 -0.63
CA GLU A 206 9.59 -20.34 -0.07
C GLU A 206 8.67 -19.26 -0.66
N VAL A 207 9.15 -18.02 -0.76
CA VAL A 207 8.41 -16.92 -1.40
C VAL A 207 8.15 -17.22 -2.88
N ASN A 208 9.14 -17.77 -3.58
CA ASN A 208 9.00 -18.18 -4.98
C ASN A 208 7.97 -19.31 -5.16
N ALA A 209 8.01 -20.34 -4.30
CA ALA A 209 7.06 -21.44 -4.31
C ALA A 209 5.64 -20.93 -4.08
N ARG A 210 5.43 -20.12 -3.04
CA ARG A 210 4.12 -19.56 -2.70
C ARG A 210 3.60 -18.61 -3.78
N TYR A 211 4.48 -17.80 -4.38
CA TYR A 211 4.13 -16.99 -5.55
C TYR A 211 3.63 -17.87 -6.70
N ASN A 212 4.38 -18.91 -7.07
CA ASN A 212 4.01 -19.81 -8.17
C ASN A 212 2.69 -20.56 -7.92
N GLU A 213 2.44 -20.97 -6.67
CA GLU A 213 1.15 -21.55 -6.27
C GLU A 213 -0.01 -20.57 -6.46
N LEU A 214 0.16 -19.32 -6.01
CA LEU A 214 -0.85 -18.26 -6.19
C LEU A 214 -1.09 -17.95 -7.66
N ILE A 215 -0.05 -17.92 -8.50
CA ILE A 215 -0.20 -17.74 -9.94
C ILE A 215 -0.97 -18.89 -10.58
N THR A 216 -0.61 -20.13 -10.25
CA THR A 216 -1.27 -21.32 -10.78
C THR A 216 -2.76 -21.33 -10.41
N GLU A 217 -3.07 -20.99 -9.16
CA GLU A 217 -4.45 -20.90 -8.69
C GLU A 217 -5.20 -19.73 -9.34
N ALA A 218 -4.58 -18.55 -9.48
CA ALA A 218 -5.16 -17.39 -10.13
C ALA A 218 -5.49 -17.66 -11.61
N ASP A 219 -4.56 -18.29 -12.34
CA ASP A 219 -4.74 -18.67 -13.75
C ASP A 219 -5.88 -19.68 -13.90
N ARG A 220 -5.95 -20.71 -13.04
CA ARG A 220 -7.06 -21.67 -13.01
C ARG A 220 -8.41 -20.98 -12.76
N LEU A 221 -8.47 -20.09 -11.78
CA LEU A 221 -9.69 -19.32 -11.46
C LEU A 221 -10.10 -18.39 -12.61
N PHE A 222 -9.12 -17.81 -13.31
CA PHE A 222 -9.34 -16.99 -14.50
C PHE A 222 -9.96 -17.81 -15.63
N GLU A 223 -9.42 -19.00 -15.92
CA GLU A 223 -9.95 -19.93 -16.92
C GLU A 223 -11.35 -20.44 -16.58
N GLU A 224 -11.65 -20.62 -15.29
CA GLU A 224 -12.99 -20.95 -14.79
C GLU A 224 -13.99 -19.78 -14.84
N GLY A 225 -13.54 -18.57 -15.21
CA GLY A 225 -14.36 -17.35 -15.27
C GLY A 225 -14.67 -16.73 -13.90
N LYS A 226 -13.97 -17.15 -12.84
CA LYS A 226 -14.11 -16.62 -11.48
C LYS A 226 -13.21 -15.40 -11.28
N TYR A 227 -13.48 -14.34 -12.04
CA TYR A 227 -12.58 -13.19 -12.16
C TYR A 227 -12.29 -12.45 -10.85
N GLU A 228 -13.21 -12.37 -9.90
CA GLU A 228 -12.94 -11.73 -8.59
C GLU A 228 -11.97 -12.57 -7.74
N GLU A 229 -12.15 -13.89 -7.74
CA GLU A 229 -11.28 -14.82 -7.01
C GLU A 229 -9.88 -14.83 -7.65
N ALA A 230 -9.82 -14.86 -8.98
CA ALA A 230 -8.58 -14.75 -9.74
C ALA A 230 -7.84 -13.44 -9.45
N LYS A 231 -8.54 -12.30 -9.48
CA LYS A 231 -7.96 -10.98 -9.15
C LYS A 231 -7.38 -10.96 -7.74
N SER A 232 -8.11 -11.48 -6.75
CA SER A 232 -7.61 -11.58 -5.36
C SER A 232 -6.34 -12.43 -5.26
N ALA A 233 -6.26 -13.55 -5.98
CA ALA A 233 -5.07 -14.39 -6.00
C ALA A 233 -3.87 -13.70 -6.68
N TYR A 234 -4.08 -12.98 -7.79
CA TYR A 234 -3.03 -12.16 -8.41
C TYR A 234 -2.56 -11.02 -7.50
N GLU A 235 -3.47 -10.35 -6.77
CA GLU A 235 -3.12 -9.31 -5.80
C GLU A 235 -2.30 -9.87 -4.64
N GLN A 236 -2.63 -11.07 -4.15
CA GLN A 236 -1.83 -11.78 -3.16
C GLN A 236 -0.44 -12.14 -3.69
N ALA A 237 -0.34 -12.56 -4.96
CA ALA A 237 0.94 -12.82 -5.61
C ALA A 237 1.80 -11.54 -5.69
N LEU A 238 1.20 -10.39 -6.03
CA LEU A 238 1.89 -9.09 -6.02
C LEU A 238 2.26 -8.60 -4.62
N ALA A 239 1.53 -8.98 -3.58
CA ALA A 239 1.91 -8.67 -2.21
C ALA A 239 3.22 -9.39 -1.80
N LEU A 240 3.51 -10.56 -2.39
CA LEU A 240 4.77 -11.28 -2.23
C LEU A 240 5.87 -10.72 -3.14
N LYS A 241 5.53 -10.39 -4.39
CA LYS A 241 6.47 -9.86 -5.39
C LYS A 241 5.87 -8.67 -6.15
N PRO A 242 6.02 -7.44 -5.63
CA PRO A 242 5.36 -6.24 -6.21
C PRO A 242 5.83 -5.85 -7.61
N ASP A 243 7.03 -6.28 -8.00
CA ASP A 243 7.65 -5.89 -9.27
C ASP A 243 7.21 -6.74 -10.46
N GLU A 244 6.60 -7.91 -10.21
CA GLU A 244 6.19 -8.85 -11.25
C GLU A 244 5.14 -8.23 -12.19
N GLN A 245 5.36 -8.39 -13.50
CA GLN A 245 4.52 -7.78 -14.52
C GLN A 245 3.30 -8.64 -14.85
N TYR A 246 3.47 -9.97 -14.86
CA TYR A 246 2.41 -10.90 -15.25
C TYR A 246 1.10 -10.74 -14.45
N PRO A 247 1.11 -10.68 -13.11
CA PRO A 247 -0.12 -10.49 -12.35
C PRO A 247 -0.73 -9.10 -12.56
N LYS A 248 0.09 -8.06 -12.78
CA LYS A 248 -0.39 -6.70 -13.09
C LYS A 248 -1.17 -6.69 -14.40
N ASP A 249 -0.62 -7.33 -15.44
CA ASP A 249 -1.27 -7.42 -16.75
C ASP A 249 -2.58 -8.20 -16.66
N LYS A 250 -2.61 -9.31 -15.90
CA LYS A 250 -3.83 -10.09 -15.67
C LYS A 250 -4.90 -9.34 -14.91
N ILE A 251 -4.54 -8.59 -13.87
CA ILE A 251 -5.48 -7.72 -13.15
C ILE A 251 -6.05 -6.64 -14.08
N ALA A 252 -5.20 -6.02 -14.91
CA ALA A 252 -5.64 -5.02 -15.89
C ALA A 252 -6.58 -5.63 -16.96
N GLU A 253 -6.31 -6.86 -17.40
CA GLU A 253 -7.18 -7.62 -18.31
C GLU A 253 -8.57 -7.84 -17.69
N ILE A 254 -8.61 -8.33 -16.44
CA ILE A 254 -9.86 -8.51 -15.68
C ILE A 254 -10.64 -7.19 -15.57
N ASP A 255 -9.96 -6.12 -15.17
CA ASP A 255 -10.59 -4.81 -14.98
C ASP A 255 -11.13 -4.24 -16.31
N SER A 256 -10.40 -4.43 -17.41
CA SER A 256 -10.86 -4.06 -18.76
C SER A 256 -12.11 -4.83 -19.17
N MET A 257 -12.14 -6.15 -18.92
CA MET A 257 -13.30 -6.99 -19.21
C MET A 257 -14.53 -6.56 -18.40
N LYS A 258 -14.37 -6.29 -17.09
CA LYS A 258 -15.48 -5.81 -16.24
C LYS A 258 -16.02 -4.47 -16.72
N ASN A 259 -15.15 -3.55 -17.14
CA ASN A 259 -15.58 -2.26 -17.69
C ASN A 259 -16.38 -2.45 -19.00
N SER A 260 -15.93 -3.33 -19.90
CA SER A 260 -16.67 -3.64 -21.13
C SER A 260 -18.05 -4.26 -20.85
N GLN A 261 -18.16 -5.16 -19.86
CA GLN A 261 -19.44 -5.76 -19.48
C GLN A 261 -20.38 -4.74 -18.82
N TYR A 262 -19.82 -3.87 -17.96
CA TYR A 262 -20.55 -2.73 -17.40
C TYR A 262 -21.13 -1.84 -18.51
N ASP A 263 -20.32 -1.43 -19.48
CA ASP A 263 -20.76 -0.54 -20.57
C ASP A 263 -21.85 -1.20 -21.44
N ALA A 264 -21.71 -2.49 -21.73
CA ALA A 264 -22.73 -3.26 -22.45
C ALA A 264 -24.05 -3.36 -21.66
N ALA A 265 -23.98 -3.61 -20.35
CA ALA A 265 -25.14 -3.67 -19.47
C ALA A 265 -25.86 -2.31 -19.40
N ILE A 266 -25.13 -1.21 -19.29
CA ILE A 266 -25.69 0.15 -19.32
C ILE A 266 -26.36 0.45 -20.66
N ALA A 267 -25.69 0.19 -21.78
CA ALA A 267 -26.25 0.43 -23.11
C ALA A 267 -27.56 -0.35 -23.33
N ARG A 268 -27.60 -1.61 -22.89
CA ARG A 268 -28.80 -2.46 -22.92
C ARG A 268 -29.90 -1.92 -22.00
N ALA A 269 -29.56 -1.52 -20.78
CA ALA A 269 -30.50 -0.96 -19.81
C ALA A 269 -31.15 0.33 -20.33
N ASP A 270 -30.36 1.25 -20.87
CA ASP A 270 -30.82 2.49 -21.49
C ASP A 270 -31.75 2.22 -22.68
N ALA A 271 -31.43 1.22 -23.51
CA ALA A 271 -32.25 0.82 -24.64
C ALA A 271 -33.61 0.25 -24.18
N LEU A 272 -33.62 -0.64 -23.18
CA LEU A 272 -34.85 -1.18 -22.59
C LEU A 272 -35.71 -0.09 -21.95
N PHE A 273 -35.06 0.85 -21.25
CA PHE A 273 -35.74 2.00 -20.64
C PHE A 273 -36.43 2.87 -21.70
N LYS A 274 -35.74 3.15 -22.82
CA LYS A 274 -36.31 3.88 -23.97
C LYS A 274 -37.45 3.11 -24.63
N ALA A 275 -37.33 1.79 -24.70
CA ALA A 275 -38.39 0.89 -25.19
C ALA A 275 -39.57 0.76 -24.21
N ARG A 276 -39.51 1.37 -23.02
CA ARG A 276 -40.49 1.30 -21.93
C ARG A 276 -40.63 -0.10 -21.30
N ASP A 277 -39.66 -0.97 -21.54
CA ASP A 277 -39.50 -2.21 -20.79
C ASP A 277 -38.78 -1.91 -19.48
N TYR A 278 -39.52 -1.38 -18.51
CA TYR A 278 -38.98 -0.93 -17.24
C TYR A 278 -38.48 -2.08 -16.36
N GLU A 279 -39.12 -3.26 -16.44
CA GLU A 279 -38.66 -4.43 -15.69
C GLU A 279 -37.32 -4.92 -16.25
N GLY A 280 -37.22 -5.09 -17.57
CA GLY A 280 -35.96 -5.44 -18.23
C GLY A 280 -34.87 -4.39 -18.00
N ALA A 281 -35.20 -3.09 -18.06
CA ALA A 281 -34.26 -2.01 -17.79
C ALA A 281 -33.72 -2.07 -16.36
N LYS A 282 -34.59 -2.26 -15.35
CA LYS A 282 -34.19 -2.40 -13.95
C LYS A 282 -33.19 -3.54 -13.77
N GLN A 283 -33.50 -4.71 -14.32
CA GLN A 283 -32.62 -5.89 -14.24
C GLN A 283 -31.25 -5.62 -14.89
N ALA A 284 -31.22 -4.95 -16.04
CA ALA A 284 -29.97 -4.63 -16.72
C ALA A 284 -29.12 -3.57 -15.98
N TYR A 285 -29.74 -2.57 -15.33
CA TYR A 285 -28.99 -1.65 -14.46
C TYR A 285 -28.46 -2.34 -13.19
N GLU A 286 -29.24 -3.25 -12.61
CA GLU A 286 -28.79 -4.07 -11.47
C GLU A 286 -27.60 -4.96 -11.85
N GLU A 287 -27.59 -5.50 -13.07
CA GLU A 287 -26.44 -6.21 -13.63
C GLU A 287 -25.21 -5.31 -13.78
N ALA A 288 -25.37 -4.09 -14.30
CA ALA A 288 -24.27 -3.12 -14.38
C ALA A 288 -23.67 -2.83 -12.99
N LEU A 289 -24.51 -2.71 -11.95
CA LEU A 289 -24.03 -2.52 -10.58
C LEU A 289 -23.26 -3.72 -10.01
N ARG A 290 -23.37 -4.92 -10.58
CA ARG A 290 -22.51 -6.05 -10.18
C ARG A 290 -21.06 -5.83 -10.60
N TYR A 291 -20.83 -5.16 -11.73
CA TYR A 291 -19.50 -4.80 -12.21
C TYR A 291 -18.97 -3.52 -11.56
N LYS A 292 -19.86 -2.56 -11.26
CA LYS A 292 -19.51 -1.27 -10.64
C LYS A 292 -20.51 -0.86 -9.53
N PRO A 293 -20.42 -1.43 -8.31
CA PRO A 293 -21.40 -1.23 -7.23
C PRO A 293 -21.57 0.23 -6.75
N GLY A 294 -20.55 1.06 -6.98
CA GLY A 294 -20.53 2.48 -6.62
C GLY A 294 -21.20 3.41 -7.63
N ASP A 295 -21.64 2.91 -8.79
CA ASP A 295 -22.07 3.77 -9.89
C ASP A 295 -23.37 4.54 -9.60
N GLN A 296 -23.29 5.87 -9.59
CA GLN A 296 -24.43 6.72 -9.26
C GLN A 296 -25.46 6.75 -10.40
N TYR A 297 -25.01 6.72 -11.65
CA TYR A 297 -25.90 6.75 -12.81
C TYR A 297 -26.86 5.55 -12.80
N ALA A 298 -26.34 4.33 -12.69
CA ALA A 298 -27.19 3.13 -12.62
C ALA A 298 -28.17 3.15 -11.43
N LYS A 299 -27.73 3.61 -10.25
CA LYS A 299 -28.60 3.75 -9.06
C LYS A 299 -29.75 4.72 -9.31
N ASP A 300 -29.46 5.89 -9.87
CA ASP A 300 -30.46 6.91 -10.17
C ASP A 300 -31.46 6.42 -11.22
N GLN A 301 -31.00 5.70 -12.24
CA GLN A 301 -31.89 5.11 -13.25
C GLN A 301 -32.77 4.00 -12.68
N ILE A 302 -32.26 3.15 -11.78
CA ILE A 302 -33.09 2.15 -11.07
C ILE A 302 -34.19 2.86 -10.26
N ALA A 303 -33.82 3.87 -9.47
CA ALA A 303 -34.79 4.62 -8.67
C ALA A 303 -35.88 5.28 -9.53
N LYS A 304 -35.48 5.86 -10.67
CA LYS A 304 -36.41 6.42 -11.66
C LYS A 304 -37.31 5.36 -12.28
N THR A 305 -36.76 4.20 -12.62
CA THR A 305 -37.48 3.07 -13.22
C THR A 305 -38.53 2.52 -12.27
N VAL A 306 -38.15 2.24 -11.02
CA VAL A 306 -39.06 1.80 -9.95
C VAL A 306 -40.16 2.83 -9.71
N LYS A 307 -39.84 4.12 -9.69
CA LYS A 307 -40.85 5.18 -9.55
C LYS A 307 -41.88 5.15 -10.68
N ILE A 308 -41.46 4.94 -11.93
CA ILE A 308 -42.37 4.83 -13.07
C ILE A 308 -43.24 3.59 -12.96
N MET A 309 -42.66 2.44 -12.61
CA MET A 309 -43.40 1.19 -12.41
C MET A 309 -44.49 1.33 -11.34
N ASN A 310 -44.16 1.94 -10.19
CA ASN A 310 -45.12 2.20 -9.12
C ASN A 310 -46.25 3.14 -9.57
N LEU A 311 -45.96 4.13 -10.43
CA LEU A 311 -46.99 4.99 -11.01
C LEU A 311 -47.88 4.24 -11.98
N PHE A 312 -47.33 3.30 -12.75
CA PHE A 312 -48.10 2.44 -13.66
C PHE A 312 -49.02 1.50 -12.89
N GLU A 313 -48.54 0.89 -11.81
CA GLU A 313 -49.34 0.05 -10.92
C GLU A 313 -50.50 0.84 -10.30
N LYS A 314 -50.22 2.01 -9.71
CA LYS A 314 -51.28 2.89 -9.17
C LYS A 314 -52.32 3.27 -10.22
N ARG A 315 -51.88 3.55 -11.45
CA ARG A 315 -52.78 3.89 -12.55
C ARG A 315 -53.59 2.68 -13.01
N TYR A 316 -53.00 1.51 -13.07
CA TYR A 316 -53.68 0.25 -13.33
C TYR A 316 -54.79 0.01 -12.30
N ASP A 317 -54.47 0.10 -11.01
CA ASP A 317 -55.43 -0.12 -9.93
C ASP A 317 -56.59 0.88 -9.96
N ALA A 318 -56.31 2.16 -10.21
CA ALA A 318 -57.33 3.18 -10.35
C ALA A 318 -58.27 2.91 -11.55
N LEU A 319 -57.71 2.46 -12.67
CA LEU A 319 -58.49 2.09 -13.86
C LEU A 319 -59.36 0.86 -13.61
N ILE A 320 -58.82 -0.17 -12.96
CA ILE A 320 -59.56 -1.37 -12.57
C ILE A 320 -60.70 -1.03 -11.61
N LYS A 321 -60.44 -0.25 -10.55
CA LYS A 321 -61.48 0.17 -9.60
C LYS A 321 -62.61 0.94 -10.29
N THR A 322 -62.26 1.81 -11.24
CA THR A 322 -63.24 2.56 -12.04
C THR A 322 -64.02 1.62 -12.96
N ALA A 323 -63.34 0.70 -13.64
CA ALA A 323 -63.95 -0.28 -14.53
C ALA A 323 -64.94 -1.19 -13.78
N ASP A 324 -64.53 -1.74 -12.62
CA ASP A 324 -65.36 -2.59 -11.77
C ASP A 324 -66.61 -1.82 -11.28
N SER A 325 -66.46 -0.54 -10.91
CA SER A 325 -67.59 0.31 -10.51
C SER A 325 -68.58 0.55 -11.66
N LEU A 326 -68.07 0.83 -12.87
CA LEU A 326 -68.91 1.00 -14.07
C LEU A 326 -69.59 -0.31 -14.48
N PHE A 327 -68.90 -1.44 -14.33
CA PHE A 327 -69.44 -2.77 -14.60
C PHE A 327 -70.60 -3.09 -13.64
N MET A 328 -70.43 -2.84 -12.34
CA MET A 328 -71.52 -2.98 -11.36
C MET A 328 -72.70 -2.05 -11.66
N ALA A 329 -72.44 -0.85 -12.20
CA ALA A 329 -73.46 0.09 -12.66
C ALA A 329 -74.09 -0.29 -14.02
N LYS A 330 -73.71 -1.44 -14.60
CA LYS A 330 -74.15 -1.94 -15.92
C LYS A 330 -73.80 -1.02 -17.09
N GLN A 331 -72.83 -0.12 -16.92
CA GLN A 331 -72.32 0.74 -17.98
C GLN A 331 -71.18 0.01 -18.72
N PHE A 332 -71.52 -1.05 -19.44
CA PHE A 332 -70.54 -2.00 -19.98
C PHE A 332 -69.58 -1.39 -21.00
N ASP A 333 -70.04 -0.49 -21.87
CA ASP A 333 -69.15 0.18 -22.85
C ASP A 333 -68.08 1.03 -22.16
N LEU A 334 -68.48 1.78 -21.12
CA LEU A 334 -67.56 2.59 -20.32
C LEU A 334 -66.61 1.70 -19.50
N ALA A 335 -67.13 0.63 -18.89
CA ALA A 335 -66.34 -0.35 -18.14
C ALA A 335 -65.27 -0.99 -19.04
N ARG A 336 -65.67 -1.45 -20.23
CA ARG A 336 -64.78 -2.02 -21.25
C ARG A 336 -63.67 -1.04 -21.61
N SER A 337 -64.00 0.21 -21.88
CA SER A 337 -63.00 1.25 -22.19
C SER A 337 -61.95 1.39 -21.08
N LYS A 338 -62.36 1.31 -19.81
CA LYS A 338 -61.44 1.35 -18.67
C LYS A 338 -60.62 0.07 -18.51
N TYR A 339 -61.18 -1.11 -18.74
CA TYR A 339 -60.40 -2.36 -18.76
C TYR A 339 -59.36 -2.38 -19.89
N VAL A 340 -59.72 -1.91 -21.09
CA VAL A 340 -58.77 -1.78 -22.21
C VAL A 340 -57.63 -0.84 -21.85
N GLN A 341 -57.94 0.28 -21.18
CA GLN A 341 -56.91 1.19 -20.68
C GLN A 341 -56.02 0.51 -19.63
N ALA A 342 -56.60 -0.22 -18.67
CA ALA A 342 -55.84 -0.94 -17.64
C ALA A 342 -54.90 -1.99 -18.26
N ALA A 343 -55.39 -2.78 -19.22
CA ALA A 343 -54.60 -3.80 -19.92
C ALA A 343 -53.37 -3.22 -20.65
N LYS A 344 -53.37 -1.93 -21.00
CA LYS A 344 -52.17 -1.28 -21.58
C LYS A 344 -51.05 -1.06 -20.56
N PHE A 345 -51.37 -0.88 -19.28
CA PHE A 345 -50.39 -0.66 -18.21
C PHE A 345 -49.90 -1.97 -17.60
N ASN A 346 -50.71 -3.03 -17.66
CA ASN A 346 -50.29 -4.38 -17.31
C ASN A 346 -50.77 -5.38 -18.36
N PRO A 347 -50.02 -5.55 -19.47
CA PRO A 347 -50.41 -6.44 -20.57
C PRO A 347 -50.49 -7.91 -20.18
N ASN A 348 -49.84 -8.34 -19.11
CA ASN A 348 -49.85 -9.72 -18.64
C ASN A 348 -51.01 -10.01 -17.68
N ALA A 349 -51.71 -8.99 -17.18
CA ALA A 349 -52.86 -9.16 -16.31
C ALA A 349 -54.01 -9.88 -17.05
N ARG A 350 -54.43 -11.02 -16.52
CA ARG A 350 -55.53 -11.84 -17.08
C ARG A 350 -56.89 -11.20 -16.82
N TYR A 351 -57.11 -10.68 -15.61
CA TYR A 351 -58.38 -10.13 -15.17
C TYR A 351 -59.01 -9.08 -16.13
N PRO A 352 -58.34 -7.98 -16.52
CA PRO A 352 -58.95 -7.02 -17.43
C PRO A 352 -59.28 -7.62 -18.80
N LYS A 353 -58.48 -8.58 -19.30
CA LYS A 353 -58.75 -9.28 -20.57
C LYS A 353 -60.00 -10.14 -20.47
N ASP A 354 -60.13 -10.89 -19.37
CA ASP A 354 -61.31 -11.69 -19.09
C ASP A 354 -62.57 -10.81 -19.06
N MET A 355 -62.52 -9.67 -18.36
CA MET A 355 -63.65 -8.74 -18.30
C MET A 355 -63.99 -8.12 -19.67
N ILE A 356 -62.99 -7.81 -20.50
CA ILE A 356 -63.21 -7.33 -21.88
C ILE A 356 -63.92 -8.42 -22.70
N ASN A 357 -63.41 -9.65 -22.67
CA ASN A 357 -63.99 -10.78 -23.39
C ASN A 357 -65.43 -11.07 -22.95
N MET A 358 -65.71 -10.94 -21.65
CA MET A 358 -67.08 -11.06 -21.12
C MET A 358 -68.02 -10.04 -21.71
N ILE A 359 -67.60 -8.77 -21.77
CA ILE A 359 -68.40 -7.68 -22.34
C ILE A 359 -68.59 -7.89 -23.84
N ASP A 360 -67.51 -8.21 -24.57
CA ASP A 360 -67.52 -8.37 -26.03
C ASP A 360 -68.40 -9.54 -26.49
N ASN A 361 -68.47 -10.61 -25.70
CA ASN A 361 -69.32 -11.76 -25.99
C ASN A 361 -70.74 -11.64 -25.41
N ASN A 362 -71.13 -10.47 -24.88
CA ASN A 362 -72.43 -10.23 -24.25
C ASN A 362 -72.73 -11.16 -23.06
N GLN A 363 -71.69 -11.61 -22.36
CA GLN A 363 -71.76 -12.53 -21.22
C GLN A 363 -71.77 -11.76 -19.89
N THR A 364 -72.70 -10.81 -19.77
CA THR A 364 -72.80 -9.90 -18.63
C THR A 364 -74.15 -9.97 -17.89
N GLY A 365 -75.07 -10.84 -18.35
CA GLY A 365 -76.42 -11.00 -17.79
C GLY A 365 -76.61 -12.22 -16.88
N GLY A 366 -77.72 -12.21 -16.13
CA GLY A 366 -78.38 -13.34 -15.41
C GLY A 366 -77.55 -14.12 -14.40
N ASP A 367 -76.53 -14.80 -14.90
CA ASP A 367 -75.73 -15.81 -14.22
C ASP A 367 -74.38 -15.27 -13.75
N ILE A 368 -74.09 -13.99 -13.99
CA ILE A 368 -72.84 -13.36 -13.60
C ILE A 368 -73.17 -12.14 -12.76
N ARG A 369 -72.61 -12.09 -11.55
CA ARG A 369 -72.88 -10.99 -10.62
C ARG A 369 -71.55 -10.55 -10.01
N MET A 370 -71.15 -9.32 -10.33
CA MET A 370 -70.00 -8.70 -9.69
C MET A 370 -70.43 -8.08 -8.36
N VAL A 371 -69.65 -8.34 -7.33
CA VAL A 371 -69.91 -7.93 -5.94
C VAL A 371 -68.59 -7.56 -5.27
N LYS A 372 -68.66 -6.74 -4.21
CA LYS A 372 -67.47 -6.35 -3.45
C LYS A 372 -66.98 -7.53 -2.61
N SER A 373 -65.71 -7.88 -2.73
CA SER A 373 -65.13 -8.98 -1.94
C SER A 373 -65.18 -8.68 -0.44
N GLU A 374 -65.04 -7.41 -0.07
CA GLU A 374 -65.14 -6.88 1.29
C GLU A 374 -66.48 -7.18 1.96
N ASP A 375 -67.55 -7.40 1.20
CA ASP A 375 -68.87 -7.77 1.72
C ASP A 375 -68.94 -9.25 2.11
N PHE A 376 -67.93 -10.05 1.77
CA PHE A 376 -67.89 -11.49 1.98
C PHE A 376 -66.78 -11.89 2.95
N LEU A 377 -67.10 -12.81 3.85
CA LEU A 377 -66.15 -13.45 4.76
C LEU A 377 -65.93 -14.90 4.36
N ASP A 378 -64.70 -15.38 4.45
CA ASP A 378 -64.37 -16.79 4.32
C ASP A 378 -64.76 -17.59 5.58
N GLU A 379 -64.40 -18.87 5.61
CA GLU A 379 -64.76 -19.77 6.70
C GLU A 379 -64.05 -19.46 8.02
N PHE A 380 -62.98 -18.66 7.97
CA PHE A 380 -62.19 -18.19 9.11
C PHE A 380 -62.60 -16.79 9.56
N GLY A 381 -63.55 -16.14 8.88
CA GLY A 381 -63.99 -14.78 9.17
C GLY A 381 -63.12 -13.69 8.54
N ASN A 382 -62.17 -14.04 7.67
CA ASN A 382 -61.37 -13.06 6.92
C ASN A 382 -62.12 -12.59 5.68
N THR A 383 -61.73 -11.44 5.12
CA THR A 383 -62.29 -10.98 3.84
C THR A 383 -62.05 -12.03 2.76
N ALA A 384 -63.11 -12.44 2.05
CA ALA A 384 -63.01 -13.43 1.00
C ALA A 384 -62.09 -12.94 -0.12
N SER A 385 -61.26 -13.85 -0.62
CA SER A 385 -60.32 -13.57 -1.72
C SER A 385 -61.06 -13.05 -2.96
N LYS A 386 -60.38 -12.20 -3.75
CA LYS A 386 -60.89 -11.76 -5.05
C LYS A 386 -60.80 -12.93 -6.04
N GLY A 387 -61.80 -13.09 -6.89
CA GLY A 387 -61.82 -14.18 -7.87
C GLY A 387 -63.21 -14.48 -8.43
N PHE A 388 -63.28 -15.55 -9.23
CA PHE A 388 -64.51 -16.04 -9.83
C PHE A 388 -65.01 -17.26 -9.05
N TYR A 389 -66.11 -17.09 -8.32
CA TYR A 389 -66.74 -18.10 -7.49
C TYR A 389 -67.88 -18.74 -8.23
N VAL A 390 -67.80 -20.05 -8.50
CA VAL A 390 -68.89 -20.83 -9.13
C VAL A 390 -69.86 -21.24 -8.04
N VAL A 391 -70.88 -20.43 -7.82
CA VAL A 391 -71.85 -20.57 -6.74
C VAL A 391 -72.95 -21.56 -7.12
N MET A 392 -73.14 -22.53 -6.24
CA MET A 392 -74.10 -23.62 -6.38
C MET A 392 -75.44 -23.31 -5.73
N ALA A 393 -75.42 -22.60 -4.59
CA ALA A 393 -76.60 -22.28 -3.81
C ALA A 393 -76.31 -21.15 -2.81
N SER A 394 -77.38 -20.53 -2.31
CA SER A 394 -77.34 -19.58 -1.20
C SER A 394 -78.29 -19.99 -0.08
N PHE A 395 -77.85 -19.86 1.17
CA PHE A 395 -78.62 -20.23 2.36
C PHE A 395 -78.62 -19.09 3.38
N LYS A 396 -79.77 -18.87 4.03
CA LYS A 396 -79.89 -17.85 5.09
C LYS A 396 -79.26 -18.30 6.42
N THR A 397 -79.14 -19.60 6.65
CA THR A 397 -78.52 -20.15 7.87
C THR A 397 -77.26 -20.93 7.55
N LYS A 398 -76.26 -20.83 8.44
CA LYS A 398 -74.99 -21.53 8.33
C LYS A 398 -75.16 -23.06 8.28
N SER A 399 -76.09 -23.60 9.08
CA SER A 399 -76.31 -25.05 9.17
C SER A 399 -76.80 -25.69 7.87
N TYR A 400 -77.57 -25.00 7.02
CA TYR A 400 -77.92 -25.51 5.70
C TYR A 400 -76.74 -25.47 4.73
N ALA A 401 -75.95 -24.39 4.76
CA ALA A 401 -74.75 -24.29 3.95
C ALA A 401 -73.73 -25.39 4.30
N ASP A 402 -73.48 -25.61 5.60
CA ASP A 402 -72.52 -26.62 6.08
C ASP A 402 -72.94 -28.05 5.70
N ARG A 403 -74.24 -28.36 5.71
CA ARG A 403 -74.75 -29.66 5.23
C ARG A 403 -74.47 -29.89 3.75
N MET A 404 -74.66 -28.87 2.91
CA MET A 404 -74.37 -28.99 1.49
C MET A 404 -72.87 -29.14 1.23
N LYS A 405 -72.05 -28.36 1.96
CA LYS A 405 -70.59 -28.46 1.90
C LYS A 405 -70.11 -29.88 2.23
N SER A 406 -70.59 -30.46 3.34
CA SER A 406 -70.13 -31.78 3.80
C SER A 406 -70.47 -32.91 2.83
N GLN A 407 -71.60 -32.81 2.12
CA GLN A 407 -72.03 -33.84 1.17
C GLN A 407 -71.24 -33.84 -0.14
N LYS A 408 -70.70 -32.69 -0.54
CA LYS A 408 -70.15 -32.47 -1.88
C LYS A 408 -68.70 -31.96 -1.88
N GLY A 409 -68.11 -31.73 -0.72
CA GLY A 409 -66.78 -31.14 -0.59
C GLY A 409 -66.70 -29.67 -1.02
N TYR A 410 -67.85 -28.98 -1.10
CA TYR A 410 -67.90 -27.57 -1.47
C TYR A 410 -67.42 -26.67 -0.33
N LYS A 411 -67.16 -25.41 -0.67
CA LYS A 411 -66.78 -24.36 0.27
C LYS A 411 -67.89 -23.32 0.39
N SER A 412 -67.83 -22.44 1.39
CA SER A 412 -68.75 -21.30 1.45
C SER A 412 -68.08 -19.98 1.80
N VAL A 413 -68.73 -18.89 1.39
CA VAL A 413 -68.45 -17.53 1.83
C VAL A 413 -69.72 -16.93 2.41
N TYR A 414 -69.58 -16.10 3.44
CA TYR A 414 -70.69 -15.42 4.11
C TYR A 414 -70.76 -13.97 3.69
N ASN A 415 -71.86 -13.54 3.07
CA ASN A 415 -72.07 -12.12 2.78
C ASN A 415 -72.64 -11.41 4.02
N LYS A 416 -71.84 -10.56 4.66
CA LYS A 416 -72.20 -9.85 5.90
C LYS A 416 -73.22 -8.72 5.70
N VAL A 417 -73.37 -8.23 4.47
CA VAL A 417 -74.33 -7.17 4.13
C VAL A 417 -75.73 -7.74 3.89
N ARG A 418 -75.81 -8.91 3.23
CA ARG A 418 -77.06 -9.55 2.84
C ARG A 418 -77.51 -10.64 3.82
N GLY A 419 -76.61 -11.15 4.66
CA GLY A 419 -76.92 -12.20 5.64
C GLY A 419 -77.13 -13.59 5.03
N PHE A 420 -76.42 -13.91 3.94
CA PHE A 420 -76.50 -15.21 3.27
C PHE A 420 -75.14 -15.90 3.18
N HIS A 421 -75.13 -17.22 3.34
CA HIS A 421 -74.03 -18.11 3.04
C HIS A 421 -74.14 -18.59 1.59
N TYR A 422 -73.11 -18.35 0.80
CA TYR A 422 -73.04 -18.80 -0.59
C TYR A 422 -72.11 -20.00 -0.66
N VAL A 423 -72.65 -21.15 -1.04
CA VAL A 423 -71.90 -22.39 -1.23
C VAL A 423 -71.41 -22.43 -2.67
N TYR A 424 -70.11 -22.59 -2.86
CA TYR A 424 -69.47 -22.58 -4.16
C TYR A 424 -68.63 -23.83 -4.37
N MET A 425 -68.58 -24.30 -5.63
CA MET A 425 -67.85 -25.49 -6.03
C MET A 425 -66.35 -25.20 -6.08
N ASN A 426 -65.97 -24.15 -6.80
CA ASN A 426 -64.59 -23.71 -6.96
C ASN A 426 -64.47 -22.19 -7.00
N MET A 427 -63.32 -21.69 -6.55
CA MET A 427 -62.87 -20.32 -6.76
C MET A 427 -61.72 -20.37 -7.76
N LEU A 428 -61.83 -19.60 -8.84
CA LEU A 428 -60.92 -19.64 -9.98
C LEU A 428 -60.40 -18.24 -10.26
N ASP A 429 -59.16 -18.13 -10.74
CA ASP A 429 -58.51 -16.86 -11.03
C ASP A 429 -58.90 -16.27 -12.40
N ALA A 430 -59.67 -17.02 -13.17
CA ALA A 430 -60.01 -16.66 -14.54
C ALA A 430 -61.45 -16.99 -14.93
N TYR A 431 -62.00 -16.11 -15.76
CA TYR A 431 -63.39 -16.18 -16.16
C TYR A 431 -63.70 -17.41 -17.02
N GLU A 432 -62.89 -17.69 -18.04
CA GLU A 432 -63.17 -18.82 -18.95
C GLU A 432 -63.12 -20.17 -18.23
N ASP A 433 -62.23 -20.30 -17.24
CA ASP A 433 -62.16 -21.49 -16.40
C ASP A 433 -63.43 -21.60 -15.53
N ALA A 434 -63.86 -20.50 -14.91
CA ALA A 434 -65.09 -20.45 -14.12
C ALA A 434 -66.35 -20.72 -14.94
N LYS A 435 -66.41 -20.23 -16.18
CA LYS A 435 -67.49 -20.47 -17.12
C LYS A 435 -67.53 -21.93 -17.58
N LYS A 436 -66.37 -22.52 -17.90
CA LYS A 436 -66.27 -23.95 -18.21
C LYS A 436 -66.75 -24.80 -17.05
N GLU A 437 -66.34 -24.47 -15.83
CA GLU A 437 -66.77 -25.16 -14.61
C GLU A 437 -68.28 -25.01 -14.38
N LEU A 438 -68.82 -23.79 -14.58
CA LEU A 438 -70.25 -23.51 -14.47
C LEU A 438 -71.06 -24.38 -15.44
N LEU A 439 -70.72 -24.35 -16.72
CA LEU A 439 -71.49 -25.00 -17.79
C LEU A 439 -71.34 -26.53 -17.75
N ASN A 440 -70.13 -27.05 -17.52
CA ASN A 440 -69.85 -28.47 -17.68
C ASN A 440 -70.05 -29.29 -16.40
N LYS A 441 -70.01 -28.66 -15.24
CA LYS A 441 -70.14 -29.34 -13.94
C LYS A 441 -71.28 -28.76 -13.11
N ALA A 442 -71.19 -27.49 -12.71
CA ALA A 442 -72.13 -26.91 -11.74
C ALA A 442 -73.58 -27.02 -12.20
N ARG A 443 -73.88 -26.68 -13.47
CA ARG A 443 -75.24 -26.74 -14.02
C ARG A 443 -75.81 -28.15 -14.18
N LYS A 444 -74.96 -29.17 -14.29
CA LYS A 444 -75.42 -30.57 -14.29
C LYS A 444 -75.92 -30.98 -12.90
N GLU A 445 -75.36 -30.40 -11.85
CA GLU A 445 -75.78 -30.67 -10.47
C GLU A 445 -76.88 -29.71 -9.98
N LYS A 446 -76.82 -28.44 -10.38
CA LYS A 446 -77.76 -27.38 -10.02
C LYS A 446 -77.93 -26.41 -11.18
N ALA A 447 -79.06 -26.50 -11.88
CA ALA A 447 -79.36 -25.69 -13.07
C ALA A 447 -79.23 -24.18 -12.81
N ASP A 448 -79.64 -23.72 -11.62
CA ASP A 448 -79.63 -22.31 -11.23
C ASP A 448 -78.28 -21.81 -10.70
N SER A 449 -77.18 -22.56 -10.90
CA SER A 449 -75.84 -22.12 -10.50
C SER A 449 -75.42 -20.85 -11.26
N TRP A 450 -74.61 -20.01 -10.62
CA TRP A 450 -74.15 -18.74 -11.18
C TRP A 450 -72.69 -18.43 -10.77
N ILE A 451 -72.09 -17.43 -11.38
CA ILE A 451 -70.74 -16.95 -11.05
C ILE A 451 -70.84 -15.63 -10.26
N TYR A 452 -70.17 -15.61 -9.11
CA TYR A 452 -69.85 -14.38 -8.40
C TYR A 452 -68.43 -13.92 -8.74
N ILE A 453 -68.30 -12.68 -9.17
CA ILE A 453 -67.01 -12.02 -9.34
C ILE A 453 -66.78 -11.16 -8.10
N LEU A 454 -65.95 -11.64 -7.17
CA LEU A 454 -65.58 -10.90 -5.96
C LEU A 454 -64.38 -10.01 -6.27
N ARG A 455 -64.53 -8.69 -6.06
CA ARG A 455 -63.52 -7.68 -6.40
C ARG A 455 -63.27 -6.65 -5.31
#